data_AF-A0A974NGJ7-F1
#
_entry.id   AF-A0A974NGJ7-F1
#
_cell.length_a   1.000
_cell.length_b   1.000
_cell.length_c   1.000
_cell.angle_alpha   90.00
_cell.angle_beta   90.00
_cell.angle_gamma   90.00
#
_symmetry.space_group_name_H-M   'P 1'
#
loop_
_entity.id
_entity.type
_entity.pdbx_description
1 polymer ?
#
loop_
_entity_poly.entity_id
_entity_poly.type
_entity_poly.pdbx_seq_one_letter_code
_entity_poly.pdbx_strand_id
1 'polypeptide(L)'
;MHKVIKYFIYLLLIAIIISIGIIIPQYFNLAEVETINIIDIATLVTTIFLAVYIPEVVEKRQKITHEKKSLIVERIDQLLDIYRKINMLIQQSQTNQINDLEITHFLDICQHRLDTIDILLRHADLKVSFKDDIQRLIKLCEEHQQLLYKEPSNTDKGYIYSATIRKQEELLYNKIDTACCLLIFKLSDIY
;
A
#
# COMPACT_ATOMS: atom_id res chain seq x y z
N MET A 1 -20.73 -2.31 -0.09
CA MET A 1 -20.53 -1.36 -1.21
C MET A 1 -20.62 -2.03 -2.60
N HIS A 2 -19.99 -3.19 -2.83
CA HIS A 2 -20.04 -3.90 -4.14
C HIS A 2 -21.44 -4.30 -4.63
N LYS A 3 -22.35 -4.70 -3.72
CA LYS A 3 -23.74 -5.04 -4.08
C LYS A 3 -24.51 -3.83 -4.62
N VAL A 4 -24.32 -2.66 -4.01
CA VAL A 4 -25.00 -1.41 -4.41
C VAL A 4 -24.59 -0.97 -5.80
N ILE A 5 -23.29 -1.05 -6.13
CA ILE A 5 -22.78 -0.74 -7.48
C ILE A 5 -23.35 -1.73 -8.51
N LYS A 6 -23.46 -3.02 -8.16
CA LYS A 6 -24.06 -4.03 -9.05
C LYS A 6 -25.54 -3.73 -9.33
N TYR A 7 -26.32 -3.39 -8.30
CA TYR A 7 -27.72 -2.99 -8.47
C TYR A 7 -27.86 -1.68 -9.26
N PHE A 8 -26.95 -0.72 -9.05
CA PHE A 8 -26.93 0.54 -9.79
C PHE A 8 -26.65 0.30 -11.29
N ILE A 9 -25.69 -0.56 -11.62
CA ILE A 9 -25.41 -0.95 -13.01
C ILE A 9 -26.62 -1.63 -13.65
N TYR A 10 -27.30 -2.54 -12.95
CA TYR A 10 -28.54 -3.15 -13.47
C TYR A 10 -29.65 -2.12 -13.70
N LEU A 11 -29.84 -1.18 -12.78
CA LEU A 11 -30.83 -0.12 -12.89
C LEU A 11 -30.55 0.81 -14.08
N LEU A 12 -29.27 1.13 -14.30
CA LEU A 12 -28.83 1.96 -15.42
C LEU A 12 -29.01 1.22 -16.76
N LEU A 13 -28.74 -0.09 -16.79
CA LEU A 13 -28.98 -0.93 -17.97
C LEU A 13 -30.47 -1.00 -18.32
N ILE A 14 -31.34 -1.17 -17.31
CA ILE A 14 -32.80 -1.17 -17.49
C ILE A 14 -33.29 0.19 -17.99
N ALA A 15 -32.77 1.29 -17.44
CA ALA A 15 -33.12 2.64 -17.87
C ALA A 15 -32.76 2.89 -19.34
N ILE A 16 -31.57 2.45 -19.79
CA ILE A 16 -31.14 2.54 -21.19
C ILE A 16 -32.09 1.76 -22.10
N ILE A 17 -32.46 0.53 -21.73
CA ILE A 17 -33.41 -0.31 -22.51
C ILE A 17 -34.77 0.40 -22.65
N ILE A 18 -35.27 0.99 -21.56
CA ILE A 18 -36.57 1.69 -21.56
C ILE A 18 -36.51 2.98 -22.40
N SER A 19 -35.45 3.77 -22.27
CA SER A 19 -35.28 5.01 -23.05
C SER A 19 -35.21 4.72 -24.56
N ILE A 20 -34.52 3.66 -24.97
CA ILE A 20 -34.44 3.24 -26.38
C ILE A 20 -35.83 2.79 -26.88
N GLY A 21 -36.58 2.02 -26.09
CA GLY A 21 -37.92 1.55 -26.46
C GLY A 21 -38.96 2.68 -26.64
N ILE A 22 -38.78 3.82 -25.97
CA ILE A 22 -39.68 4.97 -26.06
C ILE A 22 -39.28 5.93 -27.20
N ILE A 23 -37.98 6.13 -27.43
CA ILE A 23 -37.47 7.10 -28.41
C ILE A 23 -37.64 6.61 -29.86
N ILE A 24 -37.45 5.32 -30.12
CA ILE A 24 -37.53 4.75 -31.48
C ILE A 24 -38.90 5.01 -32.18
N PRO A 25 -40.06 4.74 -31.55
CA PRO A 25 -41.36 4.98 -32.21
C PRO A 25 -41.73 6.46 -32.32
N GLN A 26 -41.11 7.36 -31.56
CA GLN A 26 -41.40 8.80 -31.60
C GLN A 26 -40.68 9.53 -32.74
N TYR A 27 -39.53 9.04 -33.19
CA TYR A 27 -38.74 9.69 -34.25
C TYR A 27 -38.82 8.99 -35.61
N PHE A 28 -39.23 7.71 -35.65
CA PHE A 28 -39.44 6.99 -36.90
C PHE A 28 -40.92 6.66 -37.09
N ASN A 29 -41.54 7.31 -38.07
CA ASN A 29 -42.83 6.88 -38.62
C ASN A 29 -42.58 5.56 -39.37
N LEU A 30 -42.65 4.44 -38.65
CA LEU A 30 -42.27 3.08 -39.07
C LEU A 30 -43.27 2.48 -40.09
N ALA A 31 -43.45 3.15 -41.23
CA ALA A 31 -44.29 2.63 -42.32
C ALA A 31 -43.47 1.93 -43.43
N GLU A 32 -42.23 2.33 -43.75
CA GLU A 32 -41.58 1.83 -44.99
C GLU A 32 -40.04 1.75 -44.97
N VAL A 33 -39.40 1.33 -43.88
CA VAL A 33 -37.96 1.01 -43.95
C VAL A 33 -37.69 -0.35 -43.34
N GLU A 34 -37.01 -1.19 -44.12
CA GLU A 34 -36.53 -2.53 -43.79
C GLU A 34 -36.17 -2.63 -42.31
N THR A 35 -36.77 -3.64 -41.68
CA THR A 35 -36.82 -3.88 -40.24
C THR A 35 -35.44 -3.76 -39.59
N ILE A 36 -35.13 -2.61 -39.03
CA ILE A 36 -33.99 -2.44 -38.13
C ILE A 36 -34.26 -3.35 -36.93
N ASN A 37 -33.51 -4.45 -36.85
CA ASN A 37 -33.66 -5.43 -35.79
C ASN A 37 -33.18 -4.80 -34.48
N ILE A 38 -34.13 -4.52 -33.59
CA ILE A 38 -33.90 -3.90 -32.27
C ILE A 38 -32.89 -4.72 -31.44
N ILE A 39 -32.84 -6.03 -31.67
CA ILE A 39 -31.88 -6.95 -31.02
C ILE A 39 -30.44 -6.62 -31.43
N ASP A 40 -30.22 -6.28 -32.71
CA ASP A 40 -28.88 -5.97 -33.22
C ASP A 40 -28.37 -4.63 -32.68
N ILE A 41 -29.26 -3.64 -32.54
CA ILE A 41 -28.94 -2.36 -31.88
C ILE A 41 -28.63 -2.57 -30.39
N ALA A 42 -29.47 -3.33 -29.67
CA ALA A 42 -29.25 -3.62 -28.25
C ALA A 42 -27.93 -4.37 -28.03
N THR A 43 -27.61 -5.30 -28.92
CA THR A 43 -26.35 -6.05 -28.92
C THR A 43 -25.17 -5.13 -29.19
N LEU A 44 -25.27 -4.20 -30.16
CA LEU A 44 -24.24 -3.22 -30.46
C LEU A 44 -23.96 -2.31 -29.26
N VAL A 45 -25.01 -1.75 -28.64
CA VAL A 45 -24.88 -0.87 -27.46
C VAL A 45 -24.28 -1.62 -26.27
N THR A 46 -24.74 -2.85 -26.02
CA THR A 46 -24.20 -3.69 -24.94
C THR A 46 -22.74 -4.05 -25.20
N THR A 47 -22.38 -4.35 -26.45
CA THR A 47 -21.00 -4.67 -26.84
C THR A 47 -20.09 -3.46 -26.69
N ILE A 48 -20.51 -2.27 -27.13
CA ILE A 48 -19.74 -1.03 -26.93
C ILE A 48 -19.59 -0.73 -25.43
N PHE A 49 -20.66 -0.86 -24.65
CA PHE A 49 -20.61 -0.64 -23.21
C PHE A 49 -19.66 -1.62 -22.52
N LEU A 50 -19.74 -2.92 -22.82
CA LEU A 50 -18.84 -3.93 -22.27
C LEU A 50 -17.39 -3.68 -22.72
N ALA A 51 -17.17 -3.36 -23.99
CA ALA A 51 -15.83 -3.17 -24.58
C ALA A 51 -15.14 -1.90 -24.08
N VAL A 52 -15.88 -0.85 -23.71
CA VAL A 52 -15.31 0.41 -23.22
C VAL A 52 -15.31 0.46 -21.69
N TYR A 53 -16.43 0.17 -21.06
CA TYR A 53 -16.61 0.37 -19.63
C TYR A 53 -15.85 -0.64 -18.77
N ILE A 54 -15.81 -1.92 -19.18
CA ILE A 54 -15.10 -2.94 -18.40
C ILE A 54 -13.59 -2.65 -18.38
N PRO A 55 -12.90 -2.43 -19.53
CA PRO A 55 -11.49 -2.10 -19.52
C PRO A 55 -11.21 -0.82 -18.73
N GLU A 56 -12.00 0.24 -18.90
CA GLU A 56 -11.77 1.51 -18.20
C GLU A 56 -11.88 1.38 -16.66
N VAL A 57 -12.88 0.63 -16.18
CA VAL A 57 -13.04 0.40 -14.73
C VAL A 57 -11.96 -0.52 -14.18
N VAL A 58 -11.55 -1.55 -14.94
CA VAL A 58 -10.45 -2.46 -14.55
C VAL A 58 -9.12 -1.72 -14.51
N GLU A 59 -8.82 -0.90 -15.52
CA GLU A 59 -7.60 -0.09 -15.60
C GLU A 59 -7.54 0.92 -14.46
N LYS A 60 -8.65 1.62 -14.16
CA LYS A 60 -8.73 2.54 -13.00
C LYS A 60 -8.46 1.80 -11.69
N ARG A 61 -9.02 0.61 -11.49
CA ARG A 61 -8.78 -0.20 -10.28
C ARG A 61 -7.33 -0.64 -10.18
N GLN A 62 -6.75 -1.14 -11.28
CA GLN A 62 -5.35 -1.57 -11.33
C GLN A 62 -4.41 -0.39 -11.04
N LYS A 63 -4.67 0.78 -11.62
CA LYS A 63 -3.91 2.00 -11.36
C LYS A 63 -3.94 2.41 -9.89
N ILE A 64 -5.13 2.45 -9.28
CA ILE A 64 -5.27 2.77 -7.84
C ILE A 64 -4.52 1.77 -6.97
N THR A 65 -4.62 0.46 -7.27
CA THR A 65 -3.89 -0.57 -6.54
C THR A 65 -2.38 -0.40 -6.69
N HIS A 66 -1.90 -0.07 -7.89
CA HIS A 66 -0.49 0.20 -8.15
C HIS A 66 0.01 1.43 -7.38
N GLU A 67 -0.75 2.54 -7.39
CA GLU A 67 -0.43 3.75 -6.63
C GLU A 67 -0.35 3.48 -5.11
N LYS A 68 -1.32 2.73 -4.56
CA LYS A 68 -1.30 2.32 -3.15
C LYS A 68 -0.07 1.48 -2.80
N LYS A 69 0.31 0.53 -3.67
CA LYS A 69 1.52 -0.28 -3.47
C LYS A 69 2.79 0.57 -3.52
N SER A 70 2.89 1.46 -4.50
CA SER A 70 4.04 2.37 -4.63
C SER A 70 4.20 3.23 -3.38
N LEU A 71 3.09 3.73 -2.82
CA LEU A 71 3.11 4.48 -1.56
C LEU A 71 3.63 3.63 -0.40
N ILE A 72 3.20 2.37 -0.29
CA ILE A 72 3.65 1.48 0.78
C ILE A 72 5.16 1.20 0.66
N VAL A 73 5.64 0.92 -0.56
CA VAL A 73 7.08 0.71 -0.83
C VAL A 73 7.88 1.94 -0.42
N GLU A 74 7.45 3.14 -0.82
CA GLU A 74 8.10 4.40 -0.44
C GLU A 74 8.16 4.58 1.10
N ARG A 75 7.10 4.18 1.83
CA ARG A 75 7.11 4.22 3.29
C ARG A 75 8.08 3.23 3.92
N ILE A 76 8.22 2.04 3.33
CA ILE A 76 9.19 1.03 3.79
C ILE A 76 10.63 1.53 3.55
N ASP A 77 10.91 2.12 2.38
CA ASP A 77 12.23 2.71 2.08
C ASP A 77 12.57 3.83 3.06
N GLN A 78 11.61 4.72 3.36
CA GLN A 78 11.80 5.78 4.35
C GLN A 78 12.06 5.24 5.76
N LEU A 79 11.45 4.11 6.13
CA LEU A 79 11.73 3.44 7.41
C LEU A 79 13.17 2.91 7.43
N LEU A 80 13.61 2.28 6.34
CA LEU A 80 14.95 1.72 6.18
C LEU A 80 16.04 2.80 6.26
N ASP A 81 15.80 3.95 5.64
CA ASP A 81 16.70 5.10 5.71
C ASP A 81 16.90 5.61 7.14
N ILE A 82 15.86 5.57 7.99
CA ILE A 82 15.96 5.99 9.39
C ILE A 82 16.75 4.94 10.18
N TYR A 83 16.50 3.65 10.00
CA TYR A 83 17.32 2.60 10.62
C TYR A 83 18.79 2.69 10.21
N ARG A 84 19.06 3.00 8.95
CA ARG A 84 20.42 3.22 8.46
C ARG A 84 21.09 4.41 9.15
N LYS A 85 20.36 5.51 9.38
CA LYS A 85 20.86 6.66 10.13
C LYS A 85 21.18 6.29 11.58
N ILE A 86 20.31 5.54 12.25
CA ILE A 86 20.54 5.08 13.62
C ILE A 86 21.80 4.20 13.68
N ASN A 87 21.94 3.24 12.75
CA ASN A 87 23.14 2.41 12.64
C ASN A 87 24.40 3.27 12.47
N MET A 88 24.41 4.19 11.49
CA MET A 88 25.56 5.08 11.27
C MET A 88 25.95 5.88 12.52
N LEU A 89 24.96 6.45 13.23
CA LEU A 89 25.20 7.18 14.48
C LEU A 89 25.87 6.29 15.53
N ILE A 90 25.35 5.08 15.73
CA ILE A 90 25.85 4.10 16.69
C ILE A 90 27.26 3.65 16.35
N GLN A 91 27.57 3.41 15.08
CA GLN A 91 28.92 3.03 14.65
C GLN A 91 29.92 4.19 14.80
N GLN A 92 29.50 5.44 14.54
CA GLN A 92 30.33 6.65 14.67
C GLN A 92 30.58 7.09 16.13
N SER A 93 29.85 6.55 17.11
CA SER A 93 29.97 6.88 18.54
C SER A 93 31.31 6.52 19.20
N GLN A 94 32.27 6.00 18.45
CA GLN A 94 33.63 5.74 18.95
C GLN A 94 34.37 7.04 19.31
N THR A 95 34.03 8.14 18.63
CA THR A 95 34.70 9.45 18.76
C THR A 95 33.81 10.54 19.34
N ASN A 96 32.48 10.43 19.19
CA ASN A 96 31.53 11.46 19.59
C ASN A 96 30.42 10.87 20.48
N GLN A 97 29.97 11.66 21.44
CA GLN A 97 28.81 11.35 22.27
C GLN A 97 27.54 11.46 21.42
N ILE A 98 26.68 10.43 21.46
CA ILE A 98 25.37 10.52 20.81
C ILE A 98 24.37 11.11 21.79
N ASN A 99 23.56 12.06 21.31
CA ASN A 99 22.46 12.62 22.06
C ASN A 99 21.34 11.58 22.22
N ASP A 100 21.02 11.22 23.47
CA ASP A 100 19.94 10.28 23.84
C ASP A 100 18.59 10.69 23.23
N LEU A 101 18.31 12.00 23.25
CA LEU A 101 17.09 12.57 22.66
C LEU A 101 16.98 12.30 21.16
N GLU A 102 18.10 12.26 20.44
CA GLU A 102 18.13 12.05 19.00
C GLU A 102 17.83 10.59 18.63
N ILE A 103 18.43 9.63 19.36
CA ILE A 103 18.15 8.19 19.17
C ILE A 103 16.69 7.88 19.51
N THR A 104 16.22 8.35 20.67
CA THR A 104 14.84 8.14 21.10
C THR A 104 13.86 8.74 20.08
N HIS A 105 14.14 9.96 19.60
CA HIS A 105 13.32 10.58 18.55
C HIS A 105 13.27 9.76 17.26
N PHE A 106 14.41 9.22 16.79
CA PHE A 106 14.42 8.39 15.59
C PHE A 106 13.68 7.05 15.79
N LEU A 107 13.78 6.44 16.98
CA LEU A 107 13.04 5.23 17.31
C LEU A 107 11.52 5.47 17.33
N ASP A 108 11.06 6.59 17.91
CA ASP A 108 9.65 6.97 17.90
C ASP A 108 9.14 7.18 16.46
N ILE A 109 9.93 7.85 15.61
CA ILE A 109 9.59 8.01 14.18
C ILE A 109 9.50 6.64 13.50
N CYS A 110 10.43 5.72 13.76
CA CYS A 110 10.39 4.37 13.20
C CYS A 110 9.10 3.64 13.59
N GLN A 111 8.69 3.74 14.86
CA GLN A 111 7.48 3.09 15.34
C GLN A 111 6.22 3.66 14.68
N HIS A 112 6.09 4.99 14.61
CA HIS A 112 4.97 5.63 13.91
C HIS A 112 4.91 5.29 12.42
N ARG A 113 6.07 5.16 11.76
CA ARG A 113 6.14 4.75 10.35
C ARG A 113 5.74 3.29 10.17
N LEU A 114 6.14 2.41 11.08
CA LEU A 114 5.74 1.01 11.05
C LEU A 114 4.22 0.85 11.24
N ASP A 115 3.63 1.60 12.18
CA ASP A 115 2.16 1.65 12.37
C ASP A 115 1.46 2.14 11.10
N THR A 116 2.01 3.17 10.46
CA THR A 116 1.48 3.70 9.20
C THR A 116 1.52 2.64 8.10
N ILE A 117 2.62 1.89 7.98
CA ILE A 117 2.75 0.80 7.01
C ILE A 117 1.73 -0.31 7.29
N ASP A 118 1.55 -0.72 8.54
CA ASP A 118 0.53 -1.71 8.93
C ASP A 118 -0.88 -1.25 8.56
N ILE A 119 -1.23 0.02 8.87
CA ILE A 119 -2.52 0.60 8.49
C ILE A 119 -2.69 0.60 6.97
N LEU A 120 -1.69 1.04 6.20
CA LEU A 120 -1.77 1.08 4.74
C LEU A 120 -1.94 -0.34 4.16
N LEU A 121 -1.21 -1.33 4.66
CA LEU A 121 -1.33 -2.72 4.22
C LEU A 121 -2.72 -3.31 4.51
N ARG A 122 -3.30 -3.00 5.67
CA ARG A 122 -4.67 -3.43 6.01
C ARG A 122 -5.74 -2.81 5.10
N HIS A 123 -5.51 -1.60 4.60
CA HIS A 123 -6.47 -0.85 3.75
C HIS A 123 -6.16 -0.93 2.24
N ALA A 124 -5.09 -1.61 1.85
CA ALA A 124 -4.67 -1.74 0.46
C ALA A 124 -5.53 -2.74 -0.35
N ASP A 125 -6.41 -3.51 0.30
CA ASP A 125 -7.27 -4.54 -0.31
C ASP A 125 -6.46 -5.51 -1.19
N LEU A 126 -5.29 -5.91 -0.69
CA LEU A 126 -4.38 -6.83 -1.36
C LEU A 126 -4.86 -8.27 -1.16
N LYS A 127 -4.68 -9.11 -2.18
CA LYS A 127 -5.06 -10.54 -2.13
C LYS A 127 -4.22 -11.34 -1.12
N VAL A 128 -3.03 -10.86 -0.77
CA VAL A 128 -2.07 -11.52 0.11
C VAL A 128 -2.09 -10.85 1.48
N SER A 129 -2.08 -11.65 2.55
CA SER A 129 -1.92 -11.17 3.92
C SER A 129 -0.44 -10.92 4.23
N PHE A 130 -0.14 -9.71 4.72
CA PHE A 130 1.20 -9.31 5.17
C PHE A 130 1.34 -9.29 6.69
N LYS A 131 0.36 -9.85 7.40
CA LYS A 131 0.27 -9.75 8.87
C LYS A 131 1.51 -10.33 9.56
N ASP A 132 1.98 -11.49 9.12
CA ASP A 132 3.11 -12.18 9.75
C ASP A 132 4.44 -11.45 9.47
N ASP A 133 4.60 -10.89 8.27
CA ASP A 133 5.77 -10.10 7.89
C ASP A 133 5.87 -8.82 8.75
N ILE A 134 4.73 -8.15 8.96
CA ILE A 134 4.65 -6.95 9.80
C ILE A 134 4.87 -7.29 11.28
N GLN A 135 4.29 -8.36 11.79
CA GLN A 135 4.54 -8.81 13.16
C GLN A 135 6.02 -9.14 13.40
N ARG A 136 6.67 -9.75 12.41
CA ARG A 136 8.12 -10.00 12.47
C ARG A 136 8.91 -8.69 12.51
N LEU A 137 8.55 -7.70 11.69
CA LEU A 137 9.17 -6.38 11.72
C LEU A 137 8.98 -5.69 13.07
N ILE A 138 7.76 -5.67 13.62
CA ILE A 138 7.46 -5.10 14.95
C ILE A 138 8.38 -5.70 16.00
N LYS A 139 8.50 -7.03 16.03
CA LYS A 139 9.36 -7.71 17.00
C LYS A 139 10.83 -7.32 16.84
N LEU A 140 11.33 -7.21 15.62
CA LEU A 140 12.71 -6.76 15.37
C LEU A 140 12.90 -5.31 15.84
N CYS A 141 11.93 -4.43 15.60
CA CYS A 141 11.98 -3.05 16.06
C CYS A 141 11.99 -2.94 17.60
N GLU A 142 11.20 -3.77 18.29
CA GLU A 142 11.20 -3.85 19.75
C GLU A 142 12.55 -4.39 20.28
N GLU A 143 13.10 -5.45 19.66
CA GLU A 143 14.42 -5.97 20.00
C GLU A 143 15.51 -4.91 19.81
N HIS A 144 15.41 -4.08 18.76
CA HIS A 144 16.31 -2.96 18.51
C HIS A 144 16.22 -1.91 19.62
N GLN A 145 15.01 -1.48 19.96
CA GLN A 145 14.77 -0.48 20.99
C GLN A 145 15.30 -0.97 22.36
N GLN A 146 15.01 -2.22 22.72
CA GLN A 146 15.51 -2.82 23.96
C GLN A 146 17.03 -2.91 23.99
N LEU A 147 17.68 -3.22 22.87
CA LEU A 147 19.14 -3.26 22.79
C LEU A 147 19.75 -1.89 23.09
N LEU A 148 19.18 -0.82 22.53
CA LEU A 148 19.70 0.54 22.71
C LEU A 148 19.48 1.09 24.13
N TYR A 149 18.42 0.66 24.81
CA TYR A 149 18.15 1.04 26.21
C TYR A 149 18.81 0.15 27.27
N LYS A 150 19.50 -0.94 26.88
CA LYS A 150 20.17 -1.84 27.84
C LYS A 150 21.39 -1.21 28.51
N GLU A 151 22.07 -0.28 27.84
CA GLU A 151 23.18 0.44 28.45
C GLU A 151 22.68 1.71 29.14
N PRO A 152 22.98 1.92 30.43
CA PRO A 152 22.53 3.12 31.12
C PRO A 152 23.19 4.35 30.50
N SER A 153 22.35 5.33 30.16
CA SER A 153 22.75 6.69 29.81
C SER A 153 23.70 7.22 30.88
N ASN A 154 24.91 7.63 30.47
CA ASN A 154 25.76 8.44 31.35
C ASN A 154 25.14 9.84 31.34
N THR A 155 24.38 10.12 32.39
CA THR A 155 23.30 11.11 32.48
C THR A 155 23.66 12.57 32.18
N ASP A 156 24.95 12.90 32.06
CA ASP A 156 25.42 14.27 31.73
C ASP A 156 26.11 14.38 30.35
N LYS A 157 26.32 13.27 29.63
CA LYS A 157 27.25 13.21 28.48
C LYS A 157 26.80 12.33 27.30
N GLY A 158 25.56 11.85 27.27
CA GLY A 158 25.06 11.02 26.15
C GLY A 158 25.59 9.57 26.16
N TYR A 159 25.30 8.81 25.10
CA TYR A 159 25.69 7.39 25.01
C TYR A 159 27.04 7.21 24.34
N ILE A 160 27.82 6.27 24.90
CA ILE A 160 28.93 5.61 24.23
C ILE A 160 28.60 4.13 24.24
N TYR A 161 28.17 3.60 23.10
CA TYR A 161 27.81 2.18 23.01
C TYR A 161 29.06 1.29 23.04
N SER A 162 29.01 0.23 23.84
CA SER A 162 30.08 -0.78 23.83
C SER A 162 30.23 -1.46 22.46
N ALA A 163 31.41 -2.02 22.18
CA ALA A 163 31.65 -2.77 20.95
C ALA A 163 30.68 -3.97 20.78
N THR A 164 30.20 -4.53 21.89
CA THR A 164 29.20 -5.60 21.90
C THR A 164 27.86 -5.11 21.37
N ILE A 165 27.37 -3.96 21.85
CA ILE A 165 26.10 -3.40 21.37
C ILE A 165 26.19 -3.03 19.89
N ARG A 166 27.28 -2.41 19.44
CA ARG A 166 27.47 -2.04 18.03
C ARG A 166 27.40 -3.24 17.09
N LYS A 167 28.03 -4.35 17.47
CA LYS A 167 27.97 -5.60 16.68
C LYS A 167 26.58 -6.21 16.68
N GLN A 168 25.88 -6.16 17.82
CA GLN A 168 24.51 -6.66 17.91
C GLN A 168 23.53 -5.78 17.11
N GLU A 169 23.73 -4.46 17.14
CA GLU A 169 22.96 -3.50 16.38
C GLU A 169 23.13 -3.72 14.88
N GLU A 170 24.37 -3.87 14.38
CA GLU A 170 24.61 -4.14 12.96
C GLU A 170 23.94 -5.44 12.48
N LEU A 171 24.00 -6.50 13.29
CA LEU A 171 23.30 -7.76 13.00
C LEU A 171 21.77 -7.58 12.97
N LEU A 172 21.25 -6.70 13.81
CA LEU A 172 19.82 -6.48 13.93
C LEU A 172 19.30 -5.54 12.83
N TYR A 173 20.06 -4.51 12.48
CA TYR A 173 19.89 -3.70 11.28
C TYR A 173 19.82 -4.58 10.03
N ASN A 174 20.76 -5.51 9.85
CA ASN A 174 20.75 -6.41 8.68
C ASN A 174 19.51 -7.32 8.64
N LYS A 175 18.98 -7.75 9.79
CA LYS A 175 17.73 -8.51 9.86
C LYS A 175 16.51 -7.66 9.48
N ILE A 176 16.48 -6.41 9.94
CA ILE A 176 15.43 -5.44 9.59
C ILE A 176 15.48 -5.14 8.08
N ASP A 177 16.67 -4.86 7.55
CA ASP A 177 16.91 -4.61 6.12
C ASP A 177 16.44 -5.79 5.26
N THR A 178 16.80 -7.01 5.65
CA THR A 178 16.33 -8.23 4.97
C THR A 178 14.81 -8.36 5.02
N ALA A 179 14.18 -8.12 6.18
CA ALA A 179 12.74 -8.22 6.34
C ALA A 179 11.99 -7.17 5.50
N CYS A 180 12.49 -5.93 5.46
CA CYS A 180 11.98 -4.85 4.61
C CYS A 180 12.13 -5.19 3.12
N CYS A 181 13.30 -5.66 2.69
CA CYS A 181 13.54 -6.07 1.30
C CYS A 181 12.59 -7.21 0.87
N LEU A 182 12.39 -8.21 1.73
CA LEU A 182 11.43 -9.29 1.45
C LEU A 182 9.99 -8.78 1.37
N LEU A 183 9.62 -7.80 2.20
CA LEU A 183 8.30 -7.18 2.16
C LEU A 183 8.09 -6.41 0.85
N ILE A 184 9.07 -5.62 0.43
CA ILE A 184 9.05 -4.90 -0.86
C ILE A 184 8.95 -5.90 -2.02
N PHE A 185 9.74 -6.97 -2.01
CA PHE A 185 9.73 -8.00 -3.04
C PHE A 185 8.35 -8.68 -3.13
N LYS A 186 7.74 -9.04 -1.99
CA LYS A 186 6.37 -9.58 -1.98
C LYS A 186 5.33 -8.57 -2.48
N LEU A 187 5.53 -7.27 -2.23
CA LEU A 187 4.63 -6.22 -2.74
C LEU A 187 4.76 -6.03 -4.25
N SER A 188 5.97 -6.21 -4.80
CA SER A 188 6.22 -6.16 -6.25
C SER A 188 5.72 -7.41 -6.97
N ASP A 189 5.86 -8.60 -6.38
CA ASP A 189 5.51 -9.88 -7.04
C ASP A 189 4.01 -10.17 -7.15
N ILE A 190 3.15 -9.42 -6.44
CA ILE A 190 1.68 -9.56 -6.59
C ILE A 190 1.25 -8.89 -7.91
N TYR A 191 1.56 -9.51 -9.04
CA TYR A 191 0.98 -9.21 -10.35
C TYR A 191 -0.17 -10.17 -10.68
#